data_AF-A0A1H1NUE5-F1
#
_entry.id   AF-A0A1H1NUE5-F1
#
_cell.length_a   1.000
_cell.length_b   1.000
_cell.length_c   1.000
_cell.angle_alpha   90.00
_cell.angle_beta   90.00
_cell.angle_gamma   90.00
#
_symmetry.space_group_name_H-M   'P 1'
#
loop_
_entity.id
_entity.type
_entity.pdbx_description
1 polymer ?
#
loop_
_entity_poly.entity_id
_entity_poly.type
_entity_poly.pdbx_seq_one_letter_code
_entity_poly.pdbx_strand_id
1 'polypeptide(L)'
;MRKKYLAIAAITIIAMSASAPAFASEMVYHPVNPTFGGNPLNGSFLLSTAQAQGEGVKSGQQGPDLSGLSNALSNIGSGAVVIGGTGNNGTNSGSGGTTP
;
A
#
# COMPACT_ATOMS: atom_id res chain seq x y z
N MET A 1 13.19 24.88 59.47
CA MET A 1 13.81 24.50 58.17
C MET A 1 13.80 22.99 57.90
N ARG A 2 14.07 22.12 58.89
CA ARG A 2 14.09 20.64 58.73
C ARG A 2 12.80 19.99 58.17
N LYS A 3 11.62 20.52 58.49
CA LYS A 3 10.32 19.99 58.02
C LYS A 3 10.08 20.16 56.50
N LYS A 4 10.68 21.18 55.88
CA LYS A 4 10.56 21.44 54.43
C LYS A 4 11.33 20.38 53.62
N TYR A 5 12.51 19.97 54.10
CA TYR A 5 13.29 18.90 53.49
C TYR A 5 12.61 17.54 53.59
N LEU A 6 11.94 17.26 54.72
CA LEU A 6 11.12 16.05 54.87
C LEU A 6 9.91 16.04 53.93
N ALA A 7 9.23 17.17 53.75
CA ALA A 7 8.12 17.28 52.82
C ALA A 7 8.57 17.09 51.35
N ILE A 8 9.71 17.69 50.98
CA ILE A 8 10.29 17.51 49.64
C ILE A 8 10.68 16.05 49.41
N ALA A 9 11.32 15.39 50.38
CA ALA A 9 11.70 13.99 50.29
C ALA A 9 10.48 13.06 50.16
N ALA A 10 9.39 13.34 50.88
CA ALA A 10 8.15 12.57 50.77
C ALA A 10 7.51 12.71 49.37
N ILE A 11 7.50 13.91 48.80
CA ILE A 11 6.93 14.17 47.47
C ILE A 11 7.74 13.47 46.37
N THR A 12 9.08 13.48 46.44
CA THR A 12 9.92 12.77 45.45
C THR A 12 9.74 11.25 45.51
N ILE A 13 9.60 10.67 46.72
CA ILE A 13 9.36 9.23 46.88
C ILE A 13 8.01 8.83 46.28
N ILE A 14 6.97 9.63 46.50
CA ILE A 14 5.63 9.37 45.94
C ILE A 14 5.66 9.50 44.41
N ALA A 15 6.32 10.52 43.87
CA ALA A 15 6.44 10.72 42.42
C ALA A 15 7.21 9.58 41.72
N MET A 16 8.28 9.07 42.34
CA MET A 16 9.02 7.92 41.82
C MET A 16 8.22 6.61 41.90
N SER A 17 7.39 6.44 42.93
CA SER A 17 6.56 5.24 43.11
C SER A 17 5.36 5.19 42.16
N ALA A 18 4.98 6.31 41.54
CA ALA A 18 3.86 6.41 40.61
C ALA A 18 4.20 5.99 39.16
N SER A 19 5.42 5.53 38.89
CA SER A 19 5.82 5.12 37.54
C SER A 19 5.24 3.73 37.20
N ALA A 20 4.21 3.70 36.36
CA ALA A 20 3.68 2.47 35.78
C ALA A 20 4.57 2.01 34.61
N PRO A 21 4.75 0.69 34.39
CA PRO A 21 5.46 0.20 33.21
C PRO A 21 4.72 0.62 31.94
N ALA A 22 5.38 1.41 31.10
CA ALA A 22 4.88 1.76 29.78
C ALA A 22 5.08 0.56 28.86
N PHE A 23 4.00 -0.20 28.62
CA PHE A 23 4.00 -1.28 27.65
C PHE A 23 3.88 -0.70 26.24
N ALA A 24 4.97 -0.79 25.46
CA ALA A 24 4.96 -0.50 24.03
C ALA A 24 4.95 -1.81 23.26
N SER A 25 4.01 -1.97 22.32
CA SER A 25 4.06 -3.05 21.33
C SER A 25 5.11 -2.73 20.27
N GLU A 26 5.69 -3.77 19.66
CA GLU A 26 6.59 -3.58 18.53
C GLU A 26 5.86 -2.91 17.37
N MET A 27 6.42 -1.82 16.87
CA MET A 27 5.96 -1.20 15.63
C MET A 27 6.74 -1.80 14.46
N VAL A 28 6.18 -2.85 13.86
CA VAL A 28 6.77 -3.46 12.66
C VAL A 28 6.36 -2.68 11.42
N TYR A 29 7.33 -2.08 10.74
CA TYR A 29 7.09 -1.40 9.47
C TYR A 29 6.92 -2.42 8.34
N HIS A 30 5.76 -2.37 7.70
CA HIS A 30 5.50 -3.13 6.48
C HIS A 30 5.39 -2.13 5.32
N PRO A 31 6.22 -2.25 4.28
CA PRO A 31 6.09 -1.41 3.09
C PRO A 31 4.69 -1.54 2.49
N VAL A 32 4.07 -0.42 2.16
CA VAL A 32 2.73 -0.44 1.53
C VAL A 32 2.77 -0.92 0.07
N ASN A 33 3.90 -0.72 -0.60
CA ASN A 33 4.10 -1.10 -1.98
C ASN A 33 4.48 -2.60 -2.06
N PRO A 34 3.74 -3.41 -2.86
CA PRO A 34 4.04 -4.82 -3.06
C PRO A 34 5.49 -5.12 -3.49
N THR A 35 6.14 -4.23 -4.24
CA THR A 35 7.51 -4.46 -4.75
C THR A 35 8.56 -4.54 -3.65
N PHE A 36 8.26 -4.02 -2.47
CA PHE A 36 9.15 -4.05 -1.31
C PHE A 36 8.71 -5.10 -0.26
N GLY A 37 7.83 -6.04 -0.63
CA GLY A 37 7.33 -7.07 0.30
C GLY A 37 6.05 -6.68 1.05
N GLY A 38 5.33 -5.67 0.55
CA GLY A 38 4.03 -5.26 1.05
C GLY A 38 2.87 -6.17 0.63
N ASN A 39 1.66 -5.82 1.04
CA ASN A 39 0.46 -6.58 0.67
C ASN A 39 0.20 -6.51 -0.85
N PRO A 40 0.22 -7.63 -1.60
CA PRO A 40 0.02 -7.65 -3.04
C PRO A 40 -1.35 -7.11 -3.49
N LEU A 41 -2.36 -7.15 -2.62
CA LEU A 41 -3.70 -6.60 -2.89
C LEU A 41 -3.69 -5.08 -3.12
N ASN A 42 -2.68 -4.37 -2.60
CA ASN A 42 -2.55 -2.91 -2.77
C ASN A 42 -2.01 -2.50 -4.14
N GLY A 43 -1.53 -3.45 -4.96
CA GLY A 43 -0.86 -3.14 -6.23
C GLY A 43 -1.75 -2.42 -7.24
N SER A 44 -3.00 -2.86 -7.40
CA SER A 44 -3.95 -2.24 -8.33
C SER A 44 -4.34 -0.83 -7.90
N PHE A 45 -4.56 -0.60 -6.61
CA PHE A 45 -4.89 0.70 -6.06
C PHE A 45 -3.74 1.70 -6.22
N LEU A 46 -2.52 1.30 -5.86
CA LEU A 46 -1.34 2.16 -5.98
C LEU A 46 -1.04 2.51 -7.44
N LEU A 47 -1.18 1.55 -8.35
CA LEU A 47 -0.98 1.77 -9.79
C LEU A 47 -2.07 2.67 -10.40
N SER A 48 -3.34 2.42 -10.08
CA SER A 48 -4.45 3.29 -10.53
C SER A 48 -4.30 4.72 -10.02
N THR A 49 -3.86 4.90 -8.77
CA THR A 49 -3.59 6.23 -8.19
C THR A 49 -2.44 6.93 -8.91
N ALA A 50 -1.36 6.19 -9.21
CA ALA A 50 -0.23 6.71 -9.96
C ALA A 50 -0.64 7.13 -11.39
N GLN A 51 -1.54 6.39 -12.04
CA GLN A 51 -2.04 6.73 -13.37
C GLN A 51 -2.97 7.94 -13.36
N ALA A 52 -3.81 8.11 -12.32
CA ALA A 52 -4.72 9.25 -12.21
C ALA A 52 -4.00 10.59 -11.96
N GLN A 53 -2.80 10.56 -11.37
CA GLN A 53 -2.07 11.76 -10.94
C GLN A 53 -0.72 11.95 -11.66
N GLY A 54 -0.25 10.94 -12.39
CA GLY A 54 1.09 10.90 -12.98
C GLY A 54 1.31 11.89 -14.13
N GLU A 55 2.57 12.17 -14.43
CA GLU A 55 2.94 13.08 -15.52
C GLU A 55 2.44 12.61 -16.91
N GLY A 56 2.11 11.32 -17.06
CA GLY A 56 1.56 10.75 -18.30
C GLY A 56 0.11 11.13 -18.61
N VAL A 57 -0.73 11.48 -17.62
CA VAL A 57 -2.15 11.87 -17.86
C VAL A 57 -2.33 13.31 -18.32
N LYS A 58 -1.34 14.18 -18.08
CA LYS A 58 -1.38 15.58 -18.51
C LYS A 58 -0.86 15.82 -19.93
N SER A 59 -0.17 14.84 -20.52
CA SER A 59 0.33 14.90 -21.89
C SER A 59 -0.66 14.24 -22.85
N GLY A 60 -1.81 14.89 -23.09
CA GLY A 60 -2.69 14.58 -24.22
C GLY A 60 -3.58 13.34 -24.06
N GLN A 61 -4.76 13.54 -23.47
CA GLN A 61 -6.04 12.91 -23.88
C GLN A 61 -6.09 11.40 -24.16
N GLN A 62 -5.41 10.55 -23.40
CA GLN A 62 -5.89 9.18 -23.16
C GLN A 62 -5.39 8.74 -21.78
N GLY A 63 -6.31 8.64 -20.81
CA GLY A 63 -6.02 7.87 -19.61
C GLY A 63 -5.62 6.44 -20.02
N PRO A 64 -4.57 5.84 -19.43
CA PRO A 64 -4.17 4.48 -19.79
C PRO A 64 -5.32 3.49 -19.58
N ASP A 65 -5.54 2.57 -20.52
CA ASP A 65 -6.52 1.49 -20.40
C ASP A 65 -6.12 0.54 -19.25
N LEU A 66 -6.98 0.43 -18.23
CA LEU A 66 -6.76 -0.36 -17.01
C LEU A 66 -7.37 -1.76 -17.10
N SER A 67 -8.01 -2.11 -18.21
CA SER A 67 -8.68 -3.40 -18.41
C SER A 67 -7.69 -4.58 -18.39
N GLY A 68 -6.46 -4.40 -18.87
CA GLY A 68 -5.41 -5.41 -18.78
C GLY A 68 -4.99 -5.70 -17.33
N LEU A 69 -5.09 -4.69 -16.46
CA LEU A 69 -4.72 -4.81 -15.05
C LEU A 69 -5.82 -5.46 -14.21
N SER A 70 -7.10 -5.23 -14.51
CA SER A 70 -8.21 -5.92 -13.83
C SER A 70 -8.19 -7.43 -14.12
N ASN A 71 -7.85 -7.79 -15.35
CA ASN A 71 -7.66 -9.18 -15.75
C ASN A 71 -6.45 -9.82 -15.04
N ALA A 72 -5.33 -9.09 -14.91
CA ALA A 72 -4.17 -9.56 -14.17
C ALA A 72 -4.45 -9.71 -12.65
N LEU A 73 -5.23 -8.81 -12.05
CA LEU A 73 -5.62 -8.86 -10.64
C LEU A 73 -6.57 -10.02 -10.34
N SER A 74 -7.53 -10.30 -11.24
CA SER A 74 -8.41 -11.47 -11.15
C SER A 74 -7.63 -12.78 -11.08
N ASN A 75 -6.53 -12.86 -11.84
CA ASN A 75 -5.66 -14.04 -11.88
C ASN A 75 -4.78 -14.18 -10.63
N ILE A 76 -4.47 -13.09 -9.93
CA ILE A 76 -3.72 -13.11 -8.66
C ILE A 76 -4.65 -13.44 -7.47
N GLY A 77 -5.89 -12.92 -7.47
CA GLY A 77 -6.89 -13.18 -6.43
C GLY A 77 -7.34 -14.65 -6.34
N SER A 78 -7.05 -15.45 -7.37
CA SER A 78 -7.35 -16.87 -7.42
C SER A 78 -6.22 -17.78 -6.87
N GLY A 79 -5.12 -17.20 -6.38
CA GLY A 79 -4.03 -17.93 -5.72
C GLY A 79 -2.85 -18.24 -6.63
N ALA A 80 -1.79 -17.43 -6.49
CA ALA A 80 -0.38 -17.72 -6.77
C ALA A 80 0.05 -18.25 -8.17
N VAL A 81 0.89 -17.43 -8.83
CA VAL A 81 2.02 -17.77 -9.74
C VAL A 81 1.70 -18.65 -10.96
N VAL A 82 1.52 -18.00 -12.12
CA VAL A 82 1.91 -18.59 -13.43
C VAL A 82 3.10 -17.79 -13.97
N ILE A 83 4.30 -18.09 -13.45
CA ILE A 83 5.56 -17.80 -14.15
C ILE A 83 5.77 -19.01 -15.07
N GLY A 84 5.19 -18.97 -16.27
CA GLY A 84 5.34 -20.07 -17.24
C GLY A 84 4.25 -20.09 -18.31
N GLY A 85 4.50 -19.35 -19.40
CA GLY A 85 4.01 -19.58 -20.76
C GLY A 85 2.51 -19.84 -21.00
N THR A 86 1.83 -18.90 -21.67
CA THR A 86 0.77 -19.23 -22.64
C THR A 86 0.75 -18.13 -23.71
N GLY A 87 1.24 -18.47 -24.90
CA GLY A 87 1.17 -17.61 -26.07
C GLY A 87 -0.24 -17.63 -26.64
N ASN A 88 -0.83 -16.45 -26.83
CA ASN A 88 -2.08 -16.33 -27.59
C ASN A 88 -1.72 -16.07 -29.05
N ASN A 89 -1.66 -17.18 -29.80
CA ASN A 89 -1.69 -17.19 -31.25
C ASN A 89 -3.04 -16.63 -31.74
N GLY A 90 -2.99 -15.90 -32.84
CA GLY A 90 -4.01 -14.95 -33.25
C GLY A 90 -5.42 -15.49 -33.49
N THR A 91 -6.36 -14.54 -33.47
CA THR A 91 -7.58 -14.61 -34.28
C THR A 91 -7.74 -13.26 -34.97
N ASN A 92 -7.26 -13.20 -36.21
CA ASN A 92 -7.49 -12.11 -37.16
C ASN A 92 -8.69 -12.48 -38.04
N SER A 93 -9.65 -11.58 -38.21
CA SER A 93 -10.60 -11.45 -39.33
C SER A 93 -11.42 -10.18 -39.04
N GLY A 94 -11.21 -9.03 -39.71
CA GLY A 94 -11.56 -8.72 -41.10
C GLY A 94 -12.59 -7.57 -41.05
N SER A 95 -12.21 -6.33 -41.39
CA SER A 95 -12.44 -5.66 -42.69
C SER A 95 -13.91 -5.29 -42.98
N GLY A 96 -14.18 -3.98 -43.16
CA GLY A 96 -15.15 -3.50 -44.14
C GLY A 96 -16.09 -2.36 -43.73
N GLY A 97 -15.83 -1.14 -44.23
CA GLY A 97 -16.82 -0.12 -44.70
C GLY A 97 -17.77 0.51 -43.67
N THR A 98 -18.35 1.71 -43.82
CA THR A 98 -18.35 2.83 -44.77
C THR A 98 -19.11 3.95 -44.02
N THR A 99 -18.70 5.21 -44.12
CA THR A 99 -19.59 6.34 -43.78
C THR A 99 -19.54 7.36 -44.91
N PRO A 100 -20.69 7.95 -45.29
CA PRO A 100 -20.82 8.85 -46.44
C PRO A 100 -20.09 10.18 -46.24
#